data_AF-A0A0H3ZW89-F1
#
_entry.id   AF-A0A0H3ZW89-F1
#
_cell.length_a   1.000
_cell.length_b   1.000
_cell.length_c   1.000
_cell.angle_alpha   90.00
_cell.angle_beta   90.00
_cell.angle_gamma   90.00
#
_symmetry.space_group_name_H-M   'P 1'
#
loop_
_entity.id
_entity.type
_entity.pdbx_description
1 polymer ?
#
loop_
_entity_poly.entity_id
_entity_poly.type
_entity_poly.pdbx_seq_one_letter_code
_entity_poly.pdbx_strand_id
1 'polypeptide(L)' 'MTSETKKCTNVTATLDYETNQHLTRSASAHGRSKRVEALFVLRAFYRLPVNQQKEILSPE' A
#
# COMPACT_ATOMS: atom_id res chain seq x y z
N MET A 1 -32.89 1.98 0.12
CA MET A 1 -31.46 1.91 -0.26
C MET A 1 -30.64 2.05 1.02
N THR A 2 -30.19 0.94 1.59
CA THR A 2 -29.31 0.95 2.76
C THR A 2 -27.93 1.38 2.28
N SER A 3 -27.55 2.61 2.60
CA SER A 3 -26.19 3.10 2.46
C SER A 3 -25.29 2.26 3.37
N GLU A 4 -24.63 1.25 2.80
CA GLU A 4 -23.53 0.56 3.45
C GLU A 4 -22.46 1.61 3.78
N THR A 5 -22.38 2.00 5.04
CA THR A 5 -21.27 2.78 5.57
C THR A 5 -20.01 1.92 5.39
N LYS A 6 -19.31 2.12 4.27
CA LYS A 6 -18.01 1.48 4.00
C LYS A 6 -17.11 1.74 5.21
N LYS A 7 -16.87 0.71 6.03
CA LYS A 7 -15.90 0.77 7.12
C LYS A 7 -14.55 1.18 6.51
N CYS A 8 -14.13 2.41 6.79
CA CYS A 8 -12.85 2.93 6.38
C CYS A 8 -11.95 2.97 7.60
N THR A 9 -10.97 2.08 7.66
CA THR A 9 -9.91 2.14 8.66
C THR A 9 -8.81 3.07 8.15
N ASN A 10 -8.53 4.13 8.90
CA ASN A 10 -7.38 5.00 8.62
C ASN A 10 -6.16 4.41 9.34
N VAL A 11 -5.08 4.19 8.59
CA VAL A 11 -3.79 3.77 9.13
C VAL A 11 -2.77 4.83 8.79
N THR A 12 -2.00 5.24 9.79
CA THR A 12 -0.87 6.16 9.62
C THR A 12 0.41 5.34 9.73
N ALA A 13 1.29 5.45 8.74
CA ALA A 13 2.60 4.84 8.75
C ALA A 13 3.65 5.90 8.46
N THR A 14 4.70 5.94 9.28
CA THR A 14 5.88 6.76 9.01
C THR A 14 6.77 5.99 8.03
N LEU A 15 7.11 6.62 6.91
CA LEU A 15 8.02 6.06 5.92
C LEU A 15 9.36 6.79 6.02
N ASP A 16 10.46 6.07 5.83
CA ASP A 16 11.75 6.69 5.60
C ASP A 16 11.75 7.48 4.28
N TYR A 17 12.79 8.28 4.09
CA TYR A 17 12.89 9.19 2.95
C TYR A 17 12.86 8.43 1.61
N GLU A 18 13.62 7.34 1.48
CA GLU A 18 13.75 6.60 0.22
C GLU A 18 12.43 5.91 -0.13
N THR A 19 11.81 5.22 0.83
CA THR A 19 10.50 4.58 0.63
C THR A 19 9.43 5.60 0.23
N ASN A 20 9.41 6.78 0.85
CA ASN A 20 8.47 7.85 0.49
C ASN A 20 8.74 8.42 -0.92
N GLN A 21 10.00 8.52 -1.34
CA GLN A 21 10.37 8.91 -2.71
C GLN A 21 9.91 7.87 -3.73
N HIS A 22 10.14 6.59 -3.48
CA HIS A 22 9.67 5.50 -4.34
C HIS A 22 8.15 5.48 -4.48
N LEU A 23 7.42 5.62 -3.36
CA LEU A 23 5.96 5.70 -3.38
C LEU A 23 5.47 6.93 -4.17
N THR A 24 6.15 8.08 -4.01
CA THR A 24 5.81 9.30 -4.76
C THR A 24 5.99 9.08 -6.26
N ARG A 25 7.13 8.51 -6.69
CA ARG A 25 7.41 8.22 -8.10
C ARG A 25 6.41 7.23 -8.70
N SER A 26 6.11 6.14 -7.97
CA SER A 26 5.12 5.14 -8.41
C SER A 26 3.74 5.76 -8.59
N ALA A 27 3.30 6.55 -7.62
CA ALA A 27 2.01 7.24 -7.68
C ALA A 27 1.93 8.19 -8.89
N SER A 28 2.99 8.97 -9.13
CA SER A 28 3.07 9.87 -10.29
C SER A 28 3.05 9.11 -11.62
N ALA A 29 3.79 8.01 -11.75
CA ALA A 29 3.84 7.20 -12.98
C ALA A 29 2.46 6.63 -13.36
N HIS A 30 1.61 6.37 -12.37
CA HIS A 30 0.25 5.87 -12.58
C HIS A 30 -0.84 6.93 -12.52
N GLY A 31 -0.49 8.23 -12.41
CA GLY A 31 -1.47 9.33 -12.32
C GLY A 31 -2.37 9.24 -11.07
N ARG A 32 -1.85 8.68 -9.97
CA ARG A 32 -2.59 8.43 -8.72
C ARG A 32 -2.09 9.33 -7.59
N SER A 33 -2.92 9.47 -6.56
CA SER A 33 -2.46 10.02 -5.28
C SER A 33 -1.64 8.99 -4.52
N LYS A 34 -0.72 9.45 -3.67
CA LYS A 34 0.09 8.57 -2.79
C LYS A 34 -0.75 7.61 -1.96
N ARG A 35 -1.89 8.08 -1.44
CA ARG A 35 -2.81 7.24 -0.65
C ARG A 35 -3.37 6.09 -1.47
N VAL A 36 -3.82 6.38 -2.70
CA VAL A 36 -4.38 5.36 -3.58
C VAL A 36 -3.30 4.37 -3.99
N GLU A 37 -2.11 4.86 -4.31
CA GLU A 37 -1.00 3.98 -4.68
C GLU A 37 -0.57 3.07 -3.52
N ALA A 38 -0.45 3.58 -2.29
CA ALA A 38 -0.17 2.77 -1.11
C ALA A 38 -1.22 1.67 -0.91
N LEU A 39 -2.50 1.97 -1.14
CA LEU A 39 -3.57 0.97 -1.09
C LEU A 39 -3.39 -0.12 -2.16
N PHE A 40 -2.96 0.24 -3.38
CA PHE A 40 -2.70 -0.75 -4.43
C PHE A 40 -1.50 -1.63 -4.09
N VAL A 41 -0.42 -1.06 -3.56
CA VAL A 41 0.76 -1.82 -3.10
C VAL A 41 0.37 -2.82 -2.01
N LEU A 42 -0.37 -2.39 -0.99
CA LEU A 42 -0.87 -3.27 0.07
C LEU A 42 -1.77 -4.39 -0.49
N ARG A 43 -2.69 -4.05 -1.40
CA ARG A 43 -3.55 -5.05 -2.05
C ARG A 43 -2.76 -6.05 -2.90
N ALA A 44 -1.70 -5.60 -3.57
CA ALA A 44 -0.83 -6.48 -4.34
C ALA A 44 -0.06 -7.42 -3.40
N PHE A 45 0.51 -6.89 -2.32
CA PHE A 45 1.21 -7.66 -1.30
C PHE A 45 0.34 -8.79 -0.73
N TYR A 46 -0.90 -8.50 -0.32
CA TYR A 46 -1.81 -9.51 0.22
C TYR A 46 -2.35 -10.53 -0.80
N ARG A 47 -2.08 -10.34 -2.10
CA ARG A 47 -2.39 -11.34 -3.13
C ARG A 47 -1.23 -12.31 -3.39
N LEU A 48 -0.03 -12.03 -2.88
CA LEU A 48 1.10 -12.93 -3.03
C LEU A 48 0.89 -14.21 -2.21
N PRO A 49 1.47 -15.35 -2.61
CA PRO A 49 1.60 -16.52 -1.77
C PRO A 49 2.22 -16.20 -0.39
N VAL A 50 1.78 -16.88 0.66
CA VAL A 50 2.19 -16.60 2.06
C VAL A 50 3.70 -16.71 2.26
N ASN A 51 4.37 -17.62 1.56
CA ASN A 51 5.83 -17.74 1.60
C ASN A 51 6.54 -16.49 1.05
N GLN A 52 6.05 -15.92 -0.05
CA GLN A 52 6.61 -14.68 -0.62
C GLN A 52 6.32 -13.48 0.28
N GLN A 53 5.13 -13.42 0.90
CA GLN A 53 4.84 -12.38 1.88
C GLN A 53 5.82 -12.40 3.06
N LYS A 54 6.16 -13.60 3.56
CA LYS A 54 7.11 -13.78 4.66
C LYS A 54 8.53 -13.35 4.28
N GLU A 55 8.98 -13.71 3.08
CA GLU A 55 10.29 -13.30 2.57
C GLU A 55 10.41 -11.76 2.49
N ILE A 56 9.38 -11.08 1.99
CA ILE A 56 9.36 -9.60 1.91
C ILE A 56 9.35 -8.95 3.30
N LEU A 57 8.65 -9.53 4.27
CA LEU A 57 8.55 -9.00 5.64
C LEU A 57 9.73 -9.39 6.54
N SER A 58 10.57 -10.32 6.11
CA SER A 58 11.76 -10.76 6.84
C SER A 58 12.95 -10.79 5.88
N PRO A 59 13.36 -9.62 5.34
CA PRO A 59 14.59 -9.54 4.59
C PRO A 59 15.73 -9.75 5.59
N GLU A 60 16.47 -10.85 5.43
CA GLU A 60 17.76 -11.04 6.11
C GLU A 60 18.75 -9.93 5.74
#